data_AF-A0A8K0KBL3-F1
#
_entry.id   AF-A0A8K0KBL3-F1
#
_cell.length_a   1.000
_cell.length_b   1.000
_cell.length_c   1.000
_cell.angle_alpha   90.00
_cell.angle_beta   90.00
_cell.angle_gamma   90.00
#
_symmetry.space_group_name_H-M   'P 1'
#
loop_
_entity.id
_entity.type
_entity.pdbx_description
1 polymer ?
#
loop_
_entity_poly.entity_id
_entity_poly.type
_entity_poly.pdbx_seq_one_letter_code
_entity_poly.pdbx_strand_id
1 'polypeptide(L)'
;MVGLLVSCALLGLAGALNVDVEHPIVFSDPTRQLESYFGFTVSLLKDPGFNADAWLVIGAPKANSSHYAHSTINEPGVVYLCKLERNSECQQLTLDDTGNVRVSGATHDYSYTDKKDHAWIGGALAVQGSGNGRFVACGPRWKNQYYQGHYLMNGVCYWLPGPKDIHQNAGKLLPLVRRGN
;
A
#
# COMPACT_ATOMS: atom_id res chain seq x y z
N MET A 1 42.38 38.84 -7.06
CA MET A 1 41.30 38.13 -6.34
C MET A 1 39.91 38.61 -6.80
N VAL A 2 39.58 38.47 -8.09
CA VAL A 2 38.24 38.89 -8.61
C VAL A 2 37.58 37.76 -9.42
N GLY A 3 38.35 36.78 -9.89
CA GLY A 3 37.83 35.68 -10.72
C GLY A 3 37.09 34.55 -9.98
N LEU A 4 37.24 34.42 -8.65
CA LEU A 4 36.59 33.33 -7.90
C LEU A 4 35.13 33.62 -7.49
N LEU A 5 34.71 34.89 -7.49
CA LEU A 5 33.35 35.26 -7.04
C LEU A 5 32.29 35.07 -8.13
N VAL A 6 32.69 35.10 -9.41
CA VAL A 6 31.74 34.99 -10.54
C VAL A 6 31.27 33.54 -10.77
N SER A 7 32.08 32.54 -10.40
CA SER A 7 31.72 31.13 -10.59
C SER A 7 30.68 30.62 -9.58
N CYS A 8 30.51 31.30 -8.44
CA CYS A 8 29.58 30.85 -7.39
C CYS A 8 28.15 31.39 -7.57
N ALA A 9 27.96 32.39 -8.44
CA ALA A 9 26.66 33.01 -8.71
C ALA A 9 25.83 32.26 -9.78
N LEU A 10 26.45 31.36 -10.54
CA LEU A 10 25.79 30.63 -11.64
C LEU A 10 25.14 29.29 -11.21
N LEU A 11 25.30 28.88 -9.95
CA LEU A 11 24.72 27.64 -9.42
C LEU A 11 23.30 27.81 -8.85
N GLY A 12 22.71 29.01 -8.93
CA GLY A 12 21.53 29.38 -8.14
C GLY A 12 20.17 29.34 -8.84
N LEU A 13 20.05 29.08 -10.14
CA LEU A 13 18.78 29.30 -10.87
C LEU A 13 18.47 28.17 -11.86
N ALA A 14 18.50 26.93 -11.40
CA ALA A 14 17.72 25.87 -12.04
C ALA A 14 16.35 25.83 -11.36
N GLY A 15 15.46 26.76 -11.71
CA GLY A 15 14.06 26.69 -11.32
C GLY A 15 13.43 25.43 -11.92
N ALA A 16 12.65 24.68 -11.14
CA ALA A 16 11.94 23.51 -11.65
C ALA A 16 11.09 23.90 -12.88
N LEU A 17 11.32 23.23 -14.02
CA LEU A 17 10.88 23.78 -15.33
C LEU A 17 9.42 23.52 -15.70
N ASN A 18 8.64 22.76 -14.91
CA ASN A 18 7.20 22.54 -15.15
C ASN A 18 6.43 21.91 -13.98
N VAL A 19 6.96 21.90 -12.76
CA VAL A 19 6.26 21.39 -11.57
C VAL A 19 6.03 22.56 -10.62
N ASP A 20 4.75 22.84 -10.32
CA ASP A 20 4.37 23.89 -9.37
C ASP A 20 4.78 23.47 -7.95
N VAL A 21 5.69 24.25 -7.36
CA VAL A 21 6.16 24.08 -5.97
C VAL A 21 5.47 25.04 -4.99
N GLU A 22 4.74 26.04 -5.48
CA GLU A 22 4.05 27.06 -4.67
C GLU A 22 2.68 26.59 -4.21
N HIS A 23 1.99 25.77 -5.01
CA HIS A 23 0.63 25.29 -4.70
C HIS A 23 0.50 23.75 -4.64
N PRO A 24 1.30 23.05 -3.81
CA PRO A 24 1.20 21.60 -3.68
C PRO A 24 -0.13 21.17 -3.04
N ILE A 25 -0.62 19.99 -3.42
CA ILE A 25 -1.66 19.28 -2.67
C ILE A 25 -0.93 18.30 -1.74
N VAL A 26 -1.06 18.51 -0.43
CA VAL A 26 -0.36 17.71 0.58
C VAL A 26 -1.33 16.73 1.21
N PHE A 27 -0.98 15.45 1.14
CA PHE A 27 -1.68 14.36 1.83
C PHE A 27 -0.91 13.97 3.08
N SER A 28 -1.63 13.69 4.16
CA SER A 28 -1.08 13.25 5.44
C SER A 28 -1.89 12.08 5.97
N ASP A 29 -1.31 11.33 6.90
CA ASP A 29 -2.00 10.20 7.52
C ASP A 29 -3.34 10.66 8.16
N PRO A 30 -4.49 10.15 7.67
CA PRO A 30 -5.80 10.58 8.17
C PRO A 30 -6.03 10.21 9.64
N THR A 31 -5.34 9.19 10.14
CA THR A 31 -5.43 8.74 11.53
C THR A 31 -4.50 9.51 12.47
N ARG A 32 -3.56 10.29 11.91
CA ARG A 32 -2.48 10.96 12.64
C ARG A 32 -1.63 10.02 13.50
N GLN A 33 -1.58 8.73 13.15
CA GLN A 33 -0.71 7.78 13.82
C GLN A 33 0.75 8.16 13.60
N LEU A 34 1.54 8.17 14.67
CA LEU A 34 2.98 8.37 14.59
C LEU A 34 3.63 7.15 13.94
N GLU A 35 4.60 7.41 13.05
CA GLU A 35 5.41 6.38 12.38
C GLU A 35 4.61 5.30 11.61
N SER A 36 3.41 5.61 11.13
CA SER A 36 2.64 4.72 10.25
C SER A 36 3.31 4.44 8.90
N TYR A 37 4.28 5.30 8.55
CA TYR A 37 4.96 5.35 7.25
C TYR A 37 3.97 5.61 6.11
N PHE A 38 2.94 6.41 6.36
CA PHE A 38 2.06 6.92 5.31
C PHE A 38 2.88 7.59 4.19
N GLY A 39 2.71 7.11 2.96
CA GLY A 39 3.49 7.57 1.81
C GLY A 39 4.70 6.69 1.49
N PHE A 40 4.91 5.55 2.19
CA PHE A 40 6.00 4.62 1.88
C PHE A 40 5.94 4.08 0.45
N THR A 41 4.72 3.81 -0.03
CA THR A 41 4.45 3.60 -1.46
C THR A 41 3.34 4.54 -1.91
N VAL A 42 3.46 5.10 -3.11
CA VAL A 42 2.44 5.96 -3.72
C VAL A 42 2.25 5.56 -5.17
N SER A 43 1.02 5.57 -5.66
CA SER A 43 0.73 5.38 -7.08
C SER A 43 -0.51 6.16 -7.51
N LEU A 44 -0.47 6.67 -8.74
CA LEU A 44 -1.61 7.31 -9.38
C LEU A 44 -2.54 6.25 -9.95
N LEU A 45 -3.83 6.43 -9.73
CA LEU A 45 -4.88 5.55 -10.18
C LEU A 45 -5.93 6.38 -10.91
N LYS A 46 -6.15 6.09 -12.19
CA LYS A 46 -7.14 6.77 -13.03
C LYS A 46 -8.34 5.86 -13.21
N ASP A 47 -9.54 6.33 -12.88
CA ASP A 47 -10.76 5.63 -13.23
C ASP A 47 -11.03 5.81 -14.74
N PRO A 48 -11.16 4.73 -15.54
CA PRO A 48 -11.54 4.82 -16.94
C PRO A 48 -13.03 5.19 -17.17
N GLY A 49 -13.81 5.46 -16.12
CA GLY A 49 -15.21 5.92 -16.18
C GLY A 49 -15.42 7.36 -16.65
N PHE A 50 -16.70 7.70 -16.85
CA PHE A 50 -17.17 8.96 -17.47
C PHE A 50 -16.70 10.26 -16.78
N ASN A 51 -16.38 10.23 -15.47
CA ASN A 51 -15.96 11.42 -14.71
C ASN A 51 -14.43 11.61 -14.61
N ALA A 52 -13.62 10.68 -15.13
CA ALA A 52 -12.16 10.78 -15.18
C ALA A 52 -11.47 11.17 -13.84
N ASP A 53 -12.06 10.79 -12.69
CA ASP A 53 -11.47 11.08 -11.38
C ASP A 53 -10.08 10.44 -11.27
N ALA A 54 -9.12 11.24 -10.80
CA ALA A 54 -7.78 10.78 -10.45
C ALA A 54 -7.71 10.51 -8.96
N TRP A 55 -7.09 9.40 -8.60
CA TRP A 55 -6.94 8.94 -7.23
C TRP A 55 -5.46 8.66 -6.92
N LEU A 56 -5.12 8.76 -5.65
CA LEU A 56 -3.86 8.29 -5.10
C LEU A 56 -4.11 7.04 -4.28
N VAL A 57 -3.34 5.99 -4.55
CA VAL A 57 -3.24 4.83 -3.67
C VAL A 57 -1.96 4.97 -2.86
N ILE A 58 -2.08 4.98 -1.54
CA ILE A 58 -0.99 5.29 -0.62
C ILE A 58 -0.83 4.15 0.39
N GLY A 59 0.38 3.60 0.50
CA GLY A 59 0.73 2.59 1.49
C GLY A 59 1.24 3.21 2.79
N ALA A 60 0.84 2.63 3.92
CA ALA A 60 1.28 2.97 5.26
C ALA A 60 1.61 1.65 6.03
N PRO A 61 2.79 1.05 5.80
CA PRO A 61 3.09 -0.32 6.23
C PRO A 61 3.18 -0.54 7.74
N LYS A 62 3.23 0.52 8.55
CA LYS A 62 3.20 0.44 10.03
C LYS A 62 1.88 0.93 10.64
N ALA A 63 0.90 1.32 9.81
CA ALA A 63 -0.40 1.75 10.31
C ALA A 63 -1.19 0.60 10.96
N ASN A 64 -1.97 0.93 11.98
CA ASN A 64 -2.99 0.04 12.53
C ASN A 64 -4.25 0.09 11.68
N SER A 65 -4.82 -1.09 11.41
CA SER A 65 -6.04 -1.21 10.61
C SER A 65 -7.26 -1.16 11.51
N SER A 66 -8.21 -0.28 11.16
CA SER A 66 -9.52 -0.23 11.82
C SER A 66 -10.38 -1.49 11.62
N HIS A 67 -10.12 -2.27 10.56
CA HIS A 67 -10.89 -3.49 10.25
C HIS A 67 -10.59 -4.66 11.19
N TYR A 68 -9.50 -4.60 11.95
CA TYR A 68 -9.10 -5.63 12.89
C TYR A 68 -9.47 -5.32 14.34
N ALA A 69 -10.40 -4.38 14.58
CA ALA A 69 -10.75 -3.86 15.90
C ALA A 69 -11.10 -4.93 16.96
N HIS A 70 -11.50 -6.14 16.56
CA HIS A 70 -11.81 -7.26 17.46
C HIS A 70 -10.70 -8.33 17.53
N SER A 71 -9.52 -8.04 17.00
CA SER A 71 -8.38 -8.96 16.99
C SER A 71 -7.10 -8.27 17.40
N THR A 72 -6.23 -8.98 18.12
CA THR A 72 -4.93 -8.45 18.57
C THR A 72 -3.91 -8.53 17.44
N ILE A 73 -4.07 -7.69 16.40
CA ILE A 73 -3.14 -7.58 15.27
C ILE A 73 -2.52 -6.19 15.27
N ASN A 74 -1.22 -6.12 15.53
CA ASN A 74 -0.51 -4.84 15.66
C ASN A 74 0.21 -4.46 14.37
N GLU A 75 0.07 -3.21 13.94
CA GLU A 75 0.73 -2.62 12.78
C GLU A 75 0.76 -3.55 11.54
N PRO A 76 -0.37 -4.13 11.12
CA PRO A 76 -0.40 -4.99 9.94
C PRO A 76 0.03 -4.25 8.67
N GLY A 77 -0.17 -2.92 8.65
CA GLY A 77 -0.05 -2.07 7.49
C GLY A 77 -1.41 -1.80 6.86
N VAL A 78 -1.57 -0.60 6.30
CA VAL A 78 -2.80 -0.10 5.70
C VAL A 78 -2.53 0.47 4.31
N VAL A 79 -3.52 0.39 3.42
CA VAL A 79 -3.53 1.12 2.15
C VAL A 79 -4.70 2.10 2.17
N TYR A 80 -4.43 3.33 1.78
CA TYR A 80 -5.41 4.40 1.65
C TYR A 80 -5.69 4.70 0.18
N LEU A 81 -6.93 5.08 -0.11
CA LEU A 81 -7.32 5.71 -1.38
C LEU A 81 -7.72 7.15 -1.10
N CYS A 82 -7.09 8.09 -1.78
CA CYS A 82 -7.38 9.51 -1.65
C CYS A 82 -7.77 10.08 -3.02
N LYS A 83 -8.82 10.90 -3.07
CA LYS A 83 -9.15 11.62 -4.31
C LYS A 83 -8.07 12.65 -4.58
N LEU A 84 -7.61 12.82 -5.82
CA LEU A 84 -6.58 13.82 -6.16
C LEU A 84 -7.19 15.22 -6.27
N GLU A 85 -7.68 15.74 -5.14
CA GLU A 85 -8.32 17.04 -5.00
C GLU A 85 -7.83 17.71 -3.71
N ARG A 86 -7.90 19.05 -3.63
CA ARG A 86 -7.56 19.76 -2.38
C ARG A 86 -8.56 19.40 -1.29
N ASN A 87 -8.06 19.20 -0.07
CA ASN A 87 -8.86 18.86 1.11
C ASN A 87 -9.70 17.58 0.97
N SER A 88 -9.31 16.67 0.07
CA SER A 88 -9.97 15.38 -0.01
C SER A 88 -9.59 14.49 1.16
N GLU A 89 -10.55 13.71 1.64
CA GLU A 89 -10.30 12.72 2.67
C GLU A 89 -9.76 11.42 2.06
N CYS A 90 -8.77 10.84 2.72
CA CYS A 90 -8.23 9.53 2.41
C CYS A 90 -9.04 8.46 3.13
N GLN A 91 -9.62 7.51 2.39
CA GLN A 91 -10.31 6.37 2.98
C GLN A 91 -9.35 5.18 3.12
N GLN A 92 -9.40 4.49 4.26
CA GLN A 92 -8.72 3.21 4.44
C GLN A 92 -9.40 2.15 3.57
N LEU A 93 -8.60 1.31 2.91
CA LEU A 93 -9.10 0.19 2.10
C LEU A 93 -9.24 -1.09 2.93
N THR A 94 -10.37 -1.76 2.73
CA THR A 94 -10.61 -3.10 3.28
C THR A 94 -9.93 -4.15 2.41
N LEU A 95 -8.64 -4.39 2.65
CA LEU A 95 -7.90 -5.46 1.98
C LEU A 95 -8.26 -6.85 2.54
N ASP A 96 -8.46 -6.91 3.86
CA ASP A 96 -8.75 -8.12 4.61
C ASP A 96 -9.25 -7.68 5.99
N ASP A 97 -10.43 -8.12 6.39
CA ASP A 97 -11.06 -7.84 7.69
C ASP A 97 -11.03 -9.05 8.64
N THR A 98 -10.43 -10.15 8.19
CA THR A 98 -10.31 -11.37 8.99
C THR A 98 -9.12 -11.29 9.94
N GLY A 99 -9.19 -11.99 11.07
CA GLY A 99 -8.06 -12.12 11.98
C GLY A 99 -6.92 -12.98 11.41
N ASN A 100 -6.12 -13.57 12.31
CA ASN A 100 -5.17 -14.60 11.91
C ASN A 100 -5.92 -15.91 11.62
N VAL A 101 -6.17 -16.21 10.33
CA VAL A 101 -6.90 -17.40 9.89
C VAL A 101 -5.96 -18.58 9.66
N ARG A 102 -6.40 -19.78 10.05
CA ARG A 102 -5.74 -21.05 9.71
C ARG A 102 -6.45 -21.69 8.52
N VAL A 103 -5.70 -21.93 7.44
CA VAL A 103 -6.14 -22.65 6.25
C VAL A 103 -5.32 -23.92 6.12
N SER A 104 -5.99 -25.08 6.09
CA SER A 104 -5.34 -26.37 5.83
C SER A 104 -5.73 -26.82 4.43
N GLY A 105 -4.76 -26.97 3.54
CA GLY A 105 -5.05 -27.40 2.18
C GLY A 105 -5.22 -28.91 2.07
N ALA A 106 -6.12 -29.34 1.19
CA ALA A 106 -6.42 -30.77 0.96
C ALA A 106 -5.17 -31.61 0.59
N THR A 107 -4.14 -31.00 0.01
CA THR A 107 -2.89 -31.64 -0.42
C THR A 107 -1.62 -31.04 0.22
N HIS A 108 -1.75 -30.29 1.32
CA HIS A 108 -0.67 -29.47 1.93
C HIS A 108 -0.07 -28.36 1.03
N ASP A 109 -0.33 -28.35 -0.28
CA ASP A 109 0.14 -27.38 -1.27
C ASP A 109 -0.31 -25.93 -1.05
N TYR A 110 -1.12 -25.63 -0.03
CA TYR A 110 -1.54 -24.26 0.32
C TYR A 110 -1.82 -24.05 1.81
N SER A 111 -1.22 -24.85 2.69
CA SER A 111 -1.48 -24.75 4.13
C SER A 111 -0.76 -23.55 4.76
N TYR A 112 -1.53 -22.68 5.41
CA TYR A 112 -0.97 -21.55 6.13
C TYR A 112 -1.77 -21.20 7.39
N THR A 113 -1.12 -20.50 8.32
CA THR A 113 -1.79 -19.78 9.39
C THR A 113 -1.25 -18.36 9.34
N ASP A 114 -2.15 -17.40 9.18
CA ASP A 114 -1.79 -15.99 9.14
C ASP A 114 -1.06 -15.59 10.41
N LYS A 115 0.02 -14.82 10.27
CA LYS A 115 0.53 -13.92 11.29
C LYS A 115 0.69 -12.54 10.66
N LYS A 116 -0.32 -11.69 10.89
CA LYS A 116 -0.45 -10.36 10.30
C LYS A 116 0.29 -9.26 11.08
N ASP A 117 0.75 -9.52 12.31
CA ASP A 117 1.52 -8.53 13.08
C ASP A 117 2.75 -8.06 12.32
N HIS A 118 2.91 -6.74 12.17
CA HIS A 118 4.02 -6.12 11.45
C HIS A 118 4.25 -6.70 10.05
N ALA A 119 3.17 -7.13 9.38
CA ALA A 119 3.22 -7.74 8.05
C ALA A 119 3.67 -6.77 6.95
N TRP A 120 3.67 -5.46 7.24
CA TRP A 120 4.09 -4.41 6.32
C TRP A 120 3.20 -4.32 5.07
N ILE A 121 1.90 -4.55 5.22
CA ILE A 121 0.93 -4.44 4.11
C ILE A 121 0.92 -3.00 3.59
N GLY A 122 1.02 -2.83 2.27
CA GLY A 122 1.26 -1.53 1.65
C GLY A 122 2.75 -1.16 1.59
N GLY A 123 3.65 -2.10 1.92
CA GLY A 123 5.09 -1.94 1.74
C GLY A 123 5.55 -2.13 0.28
N ALA A 124 4.70 -2.69 -0.57
CA ALA A 124 4.86 -2.69 -2.02
C ALA A 124 3.49 -2.50 -2.68
N LEU A 125 3.47 -1.75 -3.77
CA LEU A 125 2.26 -1.36 -4.50
C LEU A 125 2.54 -1.36 -6.00
N ALA A 126 1.61 -1.87 -6.79
CA ALA A 126 1.65 -1.73 -8.24
C ALA A 126 0.23 -1.52 -8.79
N VAL A 127 0.10 -0.56 -9.70
CA VAL A 127 -1.16 -0.25 -10.40
C VAL A 127 -1.04 -0.69 -11.85
N GLN A 128 -2.12 -1.24 -12.40
CA GLN A 128 -2.21 -1.56 -13.81
C GLN A 128 -2.26 -0.27 -14.64
N GLY A 129 -1.19 0.02 -15.38
CA GLY A 129 -1.04 1.27 -16.13
C GLY A 129 -2.06 1.52 -17.24
N SER A 130 -2.61 0.47 -17.85
CA SER A 130 -3.67 0.56 -18.86
C SER A 130 -4.80 -0.42 -18.54
N GLY A 131 -6.01 0.06 -18.27
CA GLY A 131 -7.17 -0.78 -18.00
C GLY A 131 -8.08 -0.24 -16.89
N ASN A 132 -8.74 -1.14 -16.17
CA ASN A 132 -9.82 -0.86 -15.21
C ASN A 132 -9.35 -0.24 -13.88
N GLY A 133 -8.10 0.21 -13.79
CA GLY A 133 -7.55 0.72 -12.53
C GLY A 133 -7.32 -0.37 -11.47
N ARG A 134 -7.05 -1.61 -11.90
CA ARG A 134 -6.65 -2.67 -10.98
C ARG A 134 -5.33 -2.33 -10.30
N PHE A 135 -5.18 -2.74 -9.05
CA PHE A 135 -3.90 -2.59 -8.35
C PHE A 135 -3.69 -3.74 -7.38
N VAL A 136 -2.44 -3.93 -6.97
CA VAL A 136 -2.02 -4.91 -5.98
C VAL A 136 -1.22 -4.21 -4.89
N ALA A 137 -1.52 -4.54 -3.64
CA ALA A 137 -0.75 -4.13 -2.48
C ALA A 137 -0.21 -5.35 -1.74
N CYS A 138 1.04 -5.32 -1.33
CA CYS A 138 1.70 -6.46 -0.70
C CYS A 138 2.27 -6.12 0.67
N GLY A 139 2.28 -7.14 1.54
CA GLY A 139 2.95 -7.19 2.83
C GLY A 139 4.13 -8.16 2.77
N PRO A 140 5.36 -7.68 2.48
CA PRO A 140 6.51 -8.57 2.32
C PRO A 140 6.93 -9.28 3.62
N ARG A 141 6.49 -8.77 4.78
CA ARG A 141 6.83 -9.33 6.10
C ARG A 141 5.72 -10.18 6.70
N TRP A 142 4.63 -10.40 5.97
CA TRP A 142 3.61 -11.37 6.38
C TRP A 142 4.23 -12.75 6.59
N LYS A 143 3.80 -13.43 7.65
CA LYS A 143 4.35 -14.71 8.09
C LYS A 143 3.31 -15.81 8.03
N ASN A 144 3.73 -16.97 7.56
CA ASN A 144 3.04 -18.23 7.76
C ASN A 144 3.53 -18.87 9.08
N GLN A 145 2.62 -19.08 10.03
CA GLN A 145 2.87 -19.74 11.32
C GLN A 145 2.23 -21.14 11.42
N TYR A 146 1.91 -21.76 10.28
CA TYR A 146 1.24 -23.07 10.25
C TYR A 146 2.06 -24.19 10.89
N TYR A 147 3.38 -24.16 10.67
CA TYR A 147 4.33 -25.16 11.12
C TYR A 147 4.83 -24.82 12.51
N GLN A 148 4.72 -25.78 13.43
CA GLN A 148 5.14 -25.59 14.82
C GLN A 148 6.62 -25.18 14.89
N GLY A 149 6.92 -24.15 15.68
CA GLY A 149 8.29 -23.65 15.88
C GLY A 149 8.85 -22.83 14.71
N HIS A 150 8.10 -22.59 13.63
CA HIS A 150 8.59 -21.86 12.47
C HIS A 150 7.68 -20.68 12.07
N TYR A 151 8.32 -19.57 11.71
CA TYR A 151 7.68 -18.42 11.06
C TYR A 151 8.30 -18.22 9.68
N LEU A 152 7.56 -18.53 8.63
CA LEU A 152 8.04 -18.40 7.26
C LEU A 152 7.52 -17.08 6.68
N MET A 153 8.43 -16.14 6.42
CA MET A 153 8.11 -14.82 5.83
C MET A 153 7.89 -14.95 4.32
N ASN A 154 6.83 -15.63 3.92
CA ASN A 154 6.50 -15.84 2.50
C ASN A 154 5.99 -14.56 1.84
N GLY A 155 5.54 -13.59 2.63
CA GLY A 155 4.82 -12.42 2.14
C GLY A 155 3.39 -12.74 1.71
N VAL A 156 2.61 -11.68 1.49
CA VAL A 156 1.22 -11.75 1.00
C VAL A 156 0.97 -10.57 0.07
N CYS A 157 0.06 -10.73 -0.88
CA CYS A 157 -0.45 -9.66 -1.71
C CYS A 157 -1.98 -9.68 -1.74
N TYR A 158 -2.58 -8.53 -1.98
CA TYR A 158 -4.02 -8.33 -2.14
C TYR A 158 -4.25 -7.57 -3.42
N TRP A 159 -5.05 -8.12 -4.33
CA TRP A 159 -5.41 -7.45 -5.58
C TRP A 159 -6.84 -6.90 -5.50
N LEU A 160 -7.04 -5.70 -6.04
CA LEU A 160 -8.35 -5.05 -6.12
C LEU A 160 -8.73 -4.77 -7.58
N PRO A 161 -10.02 -4.90 -7.92
CA PRO A 161 -10.56 -4.63 -9.25
C PRO A 161 -10.44 -3.15 -9.68
N GLY A 162 -10.43 -2.21 -8.73
CA GLY A 162 -10.28 -0.77 -8.95
C GLY A 162 -11.18 0.07 -8.05
N PRO A 163 -11.24 1.42 -8.23
CA PRO A 163 -11.99 2.32 -7.35
C PRO A 163 -13.50 2.08 -7.32
N LYS A 164 -14.10 1.64 -8.44
CA LYS A 164 -15.54 1.40 -8.55
C LYS A 164 -16.03 0.22 -7.71
N ASP A 165 -15.14 -0.74 -7.48
CA ASP A 165 -15.43 -2.01 -6.83
C ASP A 165 -14.67 -2.12 -5.51
N ILE A 166 -14.28 -0.97 -4.92
CA ILE A 166 -13.41 -0.89 -3.75
C ILE A 166 -14.04 -1.43 -2.46
N HIS A 167 -15.37 -1.56 -2.46
CA HIS A 167 -16.13 -2.17 -1.37
C HIS A 167 -16.21 -3.70 -1.48
N GLN A 168 -15.69 -4.29 -2.57
CA GLN A 168 -15.58 -5.75 -2.68
C GLN A 168 -14.32 -6.24 -1.95
N ASN A 169 -14.39 -7.45 -1.40
CA ASN A 169 -13.24 -8.08 -0.75
C ASN A 169 -12.08 -8.23 -1.74
N ALA A 170 -10.90 -7.75 -1.35
CA ALA A 170 -9.69 -7.93 -2.16
C ALA A 170 -9.34 -9.42 -2.29
N GLY A 171 -8.82 -9.82 -3.45
CA GLY A 171 -8.35 -11.18 -3.64
C GLY A 171 -6.96 -11.36 -3.02
N LYS A 172 -6.84 -12.32 -2.09
CA LYS A 172 -5.56 -12.66 -1.44
C LYS A 172 -4.71 -13.54 -2.36
N LEU A 173 -3.44 -13.17 -2.53
CA LEU A 173 -2.42 -13.87 -3.29
C LEU A 173 -1.27 -14.22 -2.35
N LEU A 174 -0.86 -15.48 -2.34
CA LEU A 174 0.29 -15.94 -1.55
C LEU A 174 1.37 -16.44 -2.52
N PRO A 175 2.62 -15.96 -2.38
CA PRO A 175 3.72 -16.47 -3.19
C PRO A 175 3.91 -17.97 -2.92
N LEU A 176 3.64 -18.78 -3.96
CA LEU A 176 3.96 -20.21 -4.10
C LEU A 176 4.04 -20.99 -2.78
N VAL A 177 2.89 -21.37 -2.23
CA VAL A 177 2.81 -22.72 -1.68
C VAL A 177 2.68 -23.62 -2.91
N ARG A 178 3.74 -24.36 -3.22
CA ARG A 178 3.90 -25.03 -4.51
C ARG A 178 2.85 -26.14 -4.65
N ARG A 179 2.18 -26.25 -5.81
CA ARG A 179 1.64 -27.52 -6.33
C ARG A 179 2.84 -28.47 -6.47
N GLY A 180 3.04 -29.37 -5.53
CA GLY A 180 4.03 -30.44 -5.65
C GLY A 180 3.43 -31.60 -6.43
N ASN A 181 3.72 -31.65 -7.74
CA ASN A 181 3.46 -32.74 -8.71
C ASN A 181 2.16 -33.54 -8.57
#